data_AF-A0A2S5NU12-F1
#
_entry.id   AF-A0A2S5NU12-F1
#
_cell.length_a   1.000
_cell.length_b   1.000
_cell.length_c   1.000
_cell.angle_alpha   90.00
_cell.angle_beta   90.00
_cell.angle_gamma   90.00
#
_symmetry.space_group_name_H-M   'P 1'
#
loop_
_entity.id
_entity.type
_entity.pdbx_description
1 polymer ?
#
loop_
_entity_poly.entity_id
_entity_poly.type
_entity_poly.pdbx_seq_one_letter_code
_entity_poly.pdbx_strand_id
1 'polypeptide(L)'
;KKYEFRLDQVQNFTPTPMAMATAMYHSGKNPLRKVTADSDDVPIPKNGLQRKLHKAFIRYHDPANWPMLREALKKMGREDLIGNSKKHLVPAFQPAVMGAIRQSDGSTFKSNKAVPAKKYGGLPKSFNNMKNAARPARIK
;
A
#
# COMPACT_ATOMS: atom_id res chain seq x y z
N LYS A 1 -11.24 -5.52 -3.53
CA LYS A 1 -10.97 -6.04 -4.90
C LYS A 1 -12.19 -6.06 -5.83
N LYS A 2 -13.41 -5.90 -5.30
CA LYS A 2 -14.69 -5.95 -6.06
C LYS A 2 -14.72 -5.09 -7.33
N TYR A 3 -14.03 -3.95 -7.33
CA TYR A 3 -14.00 -3.00 -8.45
C TYR A 3 -12.70 -3.05 -9.28
N GLU A 4 -11.80 -4.03 -9.01
CA GLU A 4 -10.48 -4.19 -9.65
C GLU A 4 -9.61 -2.92 -9.74
N PHE A 5 -9.93 -1.91 -8.94
CA PHE A 5 -9.25 -0.63 -8.96
C PHE A 5 -7.82 -0.78 -8.43
N ARG A 6 -6.85 -0.32 -9.23
CA ARG A 6 -5.42 -0.31 -8.95
C ARG A 6 -4.86 1.06 -9.32
N LEU A 7 -4.56 1.85 -8.30
CA LEU A 7 -3.92 3.15 -8.48
C LEU A 7 -2.41 2.97 -8.49
N ASP A 8 -1.78 3.27 -9.61
CA ASP A 8 -0.33 3.29 -9.70
C ASP A 8 0.25 4.61 -9.15
N GLN A 9 -0.39 5.71 -9.52
CA GLN A 9 -0.03 7.05 -9.10
C GLN A 9 -0.78 7.43 -7.83
N VAL A 10 -0.01 7.73 -6.77
CA VAL A 10 -0.53 8.30 -5.54
C VAL A 10 0.28 9.56 -5.25
N GLN A 11 -0.36 10.71 -5.42
CA GLN A 11 0.22 12.00 -5.16
C GLN A 11 0.19 12.33 -3.66
N ASN A 12 1.27 12.92 -3.17
CA ASN A 12 1.31 13.47 -1.82
C ASN A 12 0.45 14.74 -1.76
N PHE A 13 -0.35 14.86 -0.71
CA PHE A 13 -1.08 16.11 -0.44
C PHE A 13 -0.09 17.25 -0.17
N THR A 14 -0.24 18.34 -0.92
CA THR A 14 0.45 19.61 -0.71
C THR A 14 -0.61 20.65 -0.40
N PRO A 15 -0.61 21.26 0.80
CA PRO A 15 -1.64 22.22 1.18
C PRO A 15 -1.57 23.44 0.26
N THR A 16 -2.64 23.67 -0.50
CA THR A 16 -2.82 24.88 -1.31
C THR A 16 -3.69 25.88 -0.56
N PRO A 17 -3.36 27.19 -0.60
CA PRO A 17 -4.21 28.19 0.01
C PRO A 17 -5.62 28.15 -0.59
N MET A 18 -6.63 28.53 0.20
CA MET A 18 -8.05 28.54 -0.19
C MET A 18 -8.70 27.17 -0.49
N ALA A 19 -8.01 26.05 -0.28
CA ALA A 19 -8.61 24.71 -0.42
C ALA A 19 -9.21 24.20 0.91
N MET A 20 -10.39 23.57 0.84
CA MET A 20 -11.04 22.96 2.02
C MET A 20 -10.17 21.89 2.68
N ALA A 21 -9.44 21.10 1.90
CA ALA A 21 -8.50 20.09 2.42
C ALA A 21 -7.34 20.72 3.21
N THR A 22 -6.93 21.94 2.85
CA THR A 22 -5.90 22.69 3.58
C THR A 22 -6.46 23.21 4.91
N ALA A 23 -7.70 23.72 4.90
CA ALA A 23 -8.40 24.07 6.13
C ALA A 23 -8.51 22.86 7.08
N MET A 24 -8.88 21.68 6.57
CA MET A 24 -8.84 20.43 7.33
C MET A 24 -7.44 20.14 7.86
N TYR A 25 -6.43 20.15 6.99
CA TYR A 25 -5.05 19.79 7.34
C TYR A 25 -4.48 20.62 8.50
N HIS A 26 -4.82 21.91 8.56
CA HIS A 26 -4.37 22.81 9.62
C HIS A 26 -5.27 22.82 10.84
N SER A 27 -6.60 22.85 10.67
CA SER A 27 -7.54 22.94 11.79
C SER A 27 -7.80 21.62 12.49
N GLY A 28 -7.64 20.48 11.79
CA GLY A 28 -8.08 19.18 12.31
C GLY A 28 -9.59 19.05 12.42
N LYS A 29 -10.39 19.94 11.82
CA LYS A 29 -11.86 19.94 11.91
C LYS A 29 -12.49 19.78 10.53
N ASN A 30 -13.77 19.40 10.52
CA ASN A 30 -14.56 19.32 9.28
C ASN A 30 -14.98 20.74 8.82
N PRO A 31 -14.49 21.25 7.66
CA PRO A 31 -14.73 22.61 7.20
C PRO A 31 -16.12 22.78 6.57
N LEU A 32 -16.85 21.69 6.31
CA LEU A 32 -18.18 21.73 5.70
C LEU A 32 -19.27 22.14 6.71
N ARG A 33 -18.94 22.21 7.99
CA ARG A 33 -19.84 22.59 9.08
C ARG A 33 -19.24 23.72 9.90
N LYS A 34 -20.10 24.44 10.63
CA LYS A 34 -19.67 25.47 11.57
C LYS A 34 -18.72 24.83 12.60
N VAL A 35 -17.54 25.41 12.74
CA VAL A 35 -16.55 24.97 13.73
C VAL A 35 -16.94 25.55 15.09
N THR A 36 -17.16 24.66 16.04
CA THR A 36 -17.52 24.92 17.44
C THR A 36 -16.62 24.10 18.35
N ALA A 37 -16.67 24.32 19.66
CA ALA A 37 -15.90 23.53 20.63
C ALA A 37 -16.20 22.02 20.51
N ASP A 38 -17.46 21.67 20.23
CA ASP A 38 -17.94 20.29 20.14
C ASP A 38 -17.84 19.67 18.73
N SER A 39 -17.13 20.33 17.80
CA SER A 39 -17.00 19.81 16.44
C SER A 39 -16.09 18.58 16.36
N ASP A 40 -16.50 17.61 15.54
CA ASP A 40 -15.73 16.38 15.28
C ASP A 40 -14.30 16.66 14.82
N ASP A 41 -13.37 15.89 15.39
CA ASP A 41 -11.97 15.89 14.97
C ASP A 41 -11.75 15.00 13.76
N VAL A 42 -10.95 15.51 12.83
CA VAL A 42 -10.49 14.82 11.62
C VAL A 42 -9.04 14.39 11.86
N PRO A 43 -8.75 13.09 12.00
CA PRO A 43 -7.39 12.61 12.22
C PRO A 43 -6.53 12.82 10.98
N ILE A 44 -5.43 13.58 11.13
CA ILE A 44 -4.52 13.90 10.03
C ILE A 44 -3.15 13.26 10.30
N PRO A 45 -2.70 12.32 9.44
CA PRO A 45 -1.40 11.66 9.60
C PRO A 45 -0.27 12.62 9.24
N LYS A 46 0.30 13.30 10.23
CA LYS A 46 1.49 14.16 10.05
C LYS A 46 2.80 13.34 10.00
N ASN A 47 2.82 12.15 10.62
CA ASN A 47 4.00 11.28 10.65
C ASN A 47 4.24 10.59 9.29
N GLY A 48 5.48 10.63 8.80
CA GLY A 48 5.90 9.99 7.55
C GLY A 48 5.63 8.48 7.51
N LEU A 49 5.77 7.76 8.64
CA LEU A 49 5.51 6.32 8.70
C LEU A 49 4.02 6.00 8.46
N GLN A 50 3.12 6.76 9.10
CA GLN A 50 1.67 6.61 8.90
C GLN A 50 1.26 6.94 7.46
N ARG A 51 1.81 8.02 6.89
CA ARG A 51 1.58 8.38 5.48
C ARG A 51 2.05 7.29 4.52
N LYS A 52 3.22 6.70 4.77
CA LYS A 52 3.74 5.58 3.99
C LYS A 52 2.83 4.36 4.09
N LEU A 53 2.34 4.05 5.29
CA LEU A 53 1.38 2.96 5.50
C LEU A 53 0.06 3.21 4.76
N HIS A 54 -0.51 4.43 4.84
CA HIS A 54 -1.75 4.78 4.14
C HIS A 54 -1.57 4.69 2.61
N LYS A 55 -0.43 5.19 2.09
CA LYS A 55 -0.06 5.06 0.67
C LYS A 55 0.06 3.59 0.25
N ALA A 56 0.67 2.76 1.10
CA ALA A 56 0.79 1.32 0.89
C ALA A 56 -0.57 0.62 0.81
N PHE A 57 -1.56 1.02 1.63
CA PHE A 57 -2.92 0.44 1.56
C PHE A 57 -3.61 0.76 0.24
N ILE A 58 -3.44 1.98 -0.29
CA ILE A 58 -3.96 2.35 -1.61
C ILE A 58 -3.28 1.52 -2.70
N ARG A 59 -1.95 1.34 -2.60
CA ARG A 59 -1.14 0.52 -3.50
C ARG A 59 -0.95 -0.92 -3.01
N TYR A 60 -2.02 -1.55 -2.53
CA TYR A 60 -1.96 -2.91 -1.98
C TYR A 60 -1.43 -3.97 -2.96
N HIS A 61 -1.52 -3.71 -4.26
CA HIS A 61 -1.10 -4.63 -5.30
C HIS A 61 0.43 -4.68 -5.49
N ASP A 62 1.16 -3.68 -4.98
CA ASP A 62 2.61 -3.62 -5.07
C ASP A 62 3.27 -4.60 -4.06
N PRO A 63 4.03 -5.61 -4.54
CA PRO A 63 4.69 -6.58 -3.68
C PRO A 63 5.66 -5.98 -2.66
N ALA A 64 6.25 -4.82 -2.94
CA ALA A 64 7.19 -4.16 -2.04
C ALA A 64 6.53 -3.75 -0.71
N ASN A 65 5.22 -3.48 -0.73
CA ASN A 65 4.48 -3.00 0.43
C ASN A 65 3.91 -4.12 1.32
N TRP A 66 3.87 -5.36 0.82
CA TRP A 66 3.22 -6.49 1.52
C TRP A 66 3.76 -6.79 2.93
N PRO A 67 5.08 -6.73 3.22
CA PRO A 67 5.56 -6.93 4.58
C PRO A 67 4.96 -5.93 5.58
N MET A 68 4.98 -4.65 5.24
CA MET A 68 4.43 -3.56 6.06
C MET A 68 2.91 -3.70 6.23
N LEU A 69 2.20 -4.04 5.15
CA LEU A 69 0.75 -4.23 5.19
C LEU A 69 0.34 -5.40 6.07
N ARG A 70 1.05 -6.53 6.01
CA ARG A 70 0.78 -7.67 6.89
C ARG A 70 0.96 -7.31 8.35
N GLU A 71 2.06 -6.65 8.71
CA GLU A 71 2.28 -6.21 10.09
C GLU A 71 1.18 -5.28 10.59
N ALA A 72 0.74 -4.33 9.75
CA ALA A 72 -0.35 -3.43 10.09
C ALA A 72 -1.70 -4.16 10.24
N LEU A 73 -2.03 -5.06 9.32
CA LEU A 73 -3.27 -5.84 9.36
C LEU A 73 -3.33 -6.73 10.61
N LYS A 74 -2.21 -7.36 10.99
CA LYS A 74 -2.11 -8.13 12.25
C LYS A 74 -2.36 -7.25 13.47
N LYS A 75 -1.73 -6.07 13.54
CA LYS A 75 -1.95 -5.11 14.63
C LYS A 75 -3.40 -4.62 14.73
N MET A 76 -4.10 -4.55 13.59
CA MET A 76 -5.52 -4.18 13.52
C MET A 76 -6.48 -5.35 13.79
N GLY A 77 -5.98 -6.57 14.01
CA GLY A 77 -6.81 -7.77 14.15
C GLY A 77 -7.49 -8.23 12.85
N ARG A 78 -7.03 -7.74 11.70
CA ARG A 78 -7.60 -8.01 10.36
C ARG A 78 -6.79 -9.03 9.57
N GLU A 79 -6.43 -10.13 10.24
CA GLU A 79 -5.70 -11.24 9.60
C GLU A 79 -6.55 -11.96 8.55
N ASP A 80 -7.88 -11.81 8.61
CA ASP A 80 -8.86 -12.28 7.63
C ASP A 80 -8.61 -11.73 6.22
N LEU A 81 -7.89 -10.63 6.09
CA LEU A 81 -7.53 -10.01 4.82
C LEU A 81 -6.19 -10.50 4.27
N ILE A 82 -5.51 -11.42 4.95
CA ILE A 82 -4.23 -11.98 4.54
C ILE A 82 -4.44 -13.40 3.98
N GLY A 83 -4.08 -13.64 2.73
CA GLY A 83 -4.20 -14.96 2.11
C GLY A 83 -4.19 -14.94 0.59
N ASN A 84 -4.26 -16.12 -0.03
CA ASN A 84 -4.04 -16.25 -1.48
C ASN A 84 -5.33 -16.23 -2.31
N SER A 85 -6.50 -16.22 -1.67
CA SER A 85 -7.79 -16.17 -2.36
C SER A 85 -8.21 -14.74 -2.78
N LYS A 86 -9.17 -14.62 -3.71
CA LYS A 86 -9.64 -13.33 -4.27
C LYS A 86 -10.22 -12.35 -3.22
N LYS A 87 -10.69 -12.86 -2.07
CA LYS A 87 -11.22 -12.04 -0.97
C LYS A 87 -10.14 -11.36 -0.11
N HIS A 88 -8.91 -11.85 -0.15
CA HIS A 88 -7.81 -11.29 0.63
C HIS A 88 -7.19 -10.07 -0.08
N LEU A 89 -6.71 -9.13 0.72
CA LEU A 89 -6.06 -7.90 0.25
C LEU A 89 -4.61 -8.16 -0.16
N VAL A 90 -3.87 -8.91 0.67
CA VAL A 90 -2.45 -9.22 0.48
C VAL A 90 -2.18 -10.71 0.61
N PRO A 91 -1.22 -11.28 -0.15
CA PRO A 91 -0.85 -12.68 -0.03
C PRO A 91 -0.09 -12.97 1.27
N ALA A 92 -0.17 -14.23 1.73
CA ALA A 92 0.51 -14.67 2.94
C ALA A 92 2.04 -14.80 2.77
N PHE A 93 2.51 -15.00 1.53
CA PHE A 93 3.92 -15.20 1.21
C PHE A 93 4.50 -14.02 0.42
N GLN A 94 5.83 -13.88 0.45
CA GLN A 94 6.56 -12.94 -0.39
C GLN A 94 7.15 -13.71 -1.60
N PRO A 95 6.95 -13.26 -2.85
CA PRO A 95 7.54 -13.89 -4.02
C PRO A 95 9.05 -13.72 -4.00
N ALA A 96 9.78 -14.80 -4.26
CA ALA A 96 11.24 -14.86 -4.14
C ALA A 96 12.01 -14.09 -5.23
N VAL A 97 11.34 -13.48 -6.21
CA VAL A 97 11.95 -12.66 -7.28
C VAL A 97 12.33 -11.26 -6.77
N MET A 98 12.73 -11.18 -5.50
CA MET A 98 12.92 -9.95 -4.74
C MET A 98 14.39 -9.51 -4.74
N GLY A 99 15.04 -9.53 -5.91
CA GLY A 99 16.37 -8.96 -6.09
C GLY A 99 16.35 -7.48 -6.51
N ALA A 100 15.27 -7.03 -7.16
CA ALA A 100 15.21 -5.68 -7.71
C ALA A 100 13.78 -5.20 -8.02
N ILE A 101 12.84 -5.34 -7.07
CA ILE A 101 11.50 -4.73 -7.25
C ILE A 101 11.64 -3.23 -6.99
N ARG A 102 11.72 -2.45 -8.07
CA ARG A 102 11.54 -1.00 -8.05
C ARG A 102 10.06 -0.73 -7.88
N GLN A 103 9.68 0.08 -6.88
CA GLN A 103 8.32 0.60 -6.80
C GLN A 103 8.03 1.41 -8.07
N SER A 104 6.76 1.54 -8.46
CA SER A 104 6.36 2.37 -9.60
C SER A 104 6.67 3.86 -9.40
N ASP A 105 6.91 4.28 -8.15
CA ASP A 105 7.41 5.63 -7.81
C ASP A 105 8.95 5.72 -7.79
N GLY A 106 9.65 4.72 -8.30
CA GLY A 106 11.12 4.65 -8.38
C GLY A 106 11.81 4.34 -7.06
N SER A 107 11.09 4.28 -5.93
CA SER A 107 11.70 3.99 -4.64
C SER A 107 11.96 2.49 -4.47
N THR A 108 13.12 2.14 -3.90
CA THR A 108 13.51 0.73 -3.72
C THR A 108 13.20 0.29 -2.30
N PHE A 109 12.40 -0.78 -2.14
CA PHE A 109 12.21 -1.39 -0.82
C PHE A 109 13.43 -2.24 -0.47
N LYS A 110 14.27 -1.75 0.44
CA LYS A 110 15.33 -2.55 1.07
C LYS A 110 14.70 -3.33 2.23
N SER A 111 14.55 -4.64 2.07
CA SER A 111 14.21 -5.52 3.19
C SER A 111 15.39 -5.56 4.16
N ASN A 112 15.18 -5.18 5.43
CA ASN A 112 16.21 -5.30 6.49
C ASN A 112 16.41 -6.73 7.01
N LYS A 113 15.73 -7.73 6.45
CA LYS A 113 16.06 -9.13 6.64
C LYS A 113 16.36 -9.75 5.29
N ALA A 114 17.57 -10.29 5.15
CA ALA A 114 17.87 -11.28 4.14
C ALA A 114 16.89 -12.44 4.35
N VAL A 115 15.84 -12.50 3.54
CA VAL A 115 14.97 -13.67 3.52
C VAL A 115 15.82 -14.78 2.91
N PRO A 116 16.12 -15.87 3.63
CA PRO A 116 16.89 -16.97 3.07
C PRO A 116 16.16 -17.44 1.82
N ALA A 117 16.88 -17.54 0.70
CA ALA A 117 16.37 -18.02 -0.57
C ALA A 117 15.98 -19.49 -0.45
N LYS A 118 14.82 -19.77 0.14
CA LYS A 118 14.25 -21.11 0.16
C LYS A 118 13.77 -21.40 -1.26
N LYS A 119 14.45 -22.34 -1.92
CA LYS A 119 14.09 -22.90 -3.24
C LYS A 119 12.66 -23.46 -3.17
N TYR A 120 11.65 -22.62 -3.40
CA TYR A 120 10.32 -23.08 -3.72
C TYR A 120 10.29 -23.31 -5.22
N GLY A 121 10.33 -24.59 -5.62
CA GLY A 121 10.14 -25.00 -6.99
C GLY A 121 8.80 -24.50 -7.51
N GLY A 122 8.83 -23.82 -8.66
CA GLY A 122 7.67 -23.44 -9.46
C GLY A 122 6.68 -22.51 -8.76
N LEU A 123 6.58 -21.26 -9.25
CA LEU A 123 5.44 -20.43 -8.90
C LEU A 123 4.13 -21.19 -9.21
N PRO A 124 3.10 -21.16 -8.32
CA PRO A 124 1.83 -21.79 -8.61
C PRO A 124 1.25 -21.17 -9.90
N LYS A 125 0.80 -22.05 -10.82
CA LYS A 125 0.27 -21.68 -12.15
C LYS A 125 -0.87 -20.65 -12.11
N SER A 126 -1.49 -20.42 -10.94
CA SER A 126 -2.51 -19.38 -10.73
C SER A 126 -1.98 -17.94 -10.80
N PHE A 127 -0.65 -17.73 -10.81
CA PHE A 127 -0.05 -16.40 -10.99
C PHE A 127 0.02 -15.98 -12.48
N ASN A 128 -0.17 -16.91 -13.42
CA ASN A 128 0.05 -16.66 -14.85
C ASN A 128 -1.17 -16.08 -15.59
N ASN A 129 -2.34 -15.98 -14.94
CA ASN A 129 -3.58 -15.48 -15.55
C ASN A 129 -3.87 -13.99 -15.29
N MET A 130 -2.92 -13.23 -14.73
CA MET A 130 -2.98 -11.78 -14.85
C MET A 130 -2.10 -11.39 -16.04
N LYS A 131 -2.73 -10.94 -17.14
CA LYS A 131 -2.06 -10.14 -18.18
C LYS A 131 -1.51 -8.86 -17.52
N ASN A 132 -0.43 -9.00 -16.77
CA ASN A 132 0.37 -7.90 -16.24
C ASN A 132 1.54 -7.73 -17.21
N ALA A 133 1.63 -6.54 -17.80
CA ALA A 133 2.62 -6.15 -18.81
C ALA A 133 4.07 -6.06 -18.28
N ALA A 134 4.43 -6.83 -17.25
CA ALA A 134 5.78 -6.91 -16.69
C ALA A 134 6.41 -8.26 -17.04
N ARG A 135 6.61 -8.49 -18.35
CA ARG A 135 7.46 -9.59 -18.84
C ARG A 135 8.90 -9.06 -18.77
N PRO A 136 9.79 -9.59 -17.90
CA PRO A 136 11.19 -9.18 -17.94
C PRO A 136 11.79 -9.59 -19.29
N ALA A 137 12.45 -8.65 -19.97
CA ALA A 137 13.18 -8.91 -21.21
C ALA A 137 14.24 -9.99 -20.94
N ARG A 138 14.19 -11.06 -21.73
CA ARG A 138 15.18 -12.14 -21.69
C ARG A 138 16.45 -11.60 -22.35
N ILE A 139 17.44 -11.23 -21.55
CA ILE A 139 18.79 -10.92 -22.04
C ILE A 139 19.38 -12.25 -22.54
N LYS A 140 19.82 -12.26 -23.81
CA LYS A 140 20.55 -13.37 -24.43
C LYS A 140 21.97 -13.45 -23.89
#